data_AF-A0A5E4PWU7-F1
#
_entry.id   AF-A0A5E4PWU7-F1
#
_cell.length_a   1.000
_cell.length_b   1.000
_cell.length_c   1.000
_cell.angle_alpha   90.00
_cell.angle_beta   90.00
_cell.angle_gamma   90.00
#
_symmetry.space_group_name_H-M   'P 1'
#
loop_
_entity.id
_entity.type
_entity.pdbx_description
1 polymer ?
#
loop_
_entity_poly.entity_id
_entity_poly.type
_entity_poly.pdbx_seq_one_letter_code
_entity_poly.pdbx_strand_id
1 'polypeptide(L)'
;MYMLAISKFDIPGESGFPLNSVYAKPSSAQEADLMRQYFQQLRHETGARVCDKVFATEDGKPSKWWLCFAKRKFMDKSLSGPGQ
;
A
#
# COMPACT_ATOMS: atom_id res chain seq x y z
N MET A 1 -1.82 4.43 10.80
CA MET A 1 -1.99 4.28 9.32
C MET A 1 -1.88 5.59 8.55
N TYR A 2 -2.26 6.75 9.09
CA TYR A 2 -2.19 8.04 8.39
C TYR A 2 -0.80 8.37 7.79
N MET A 3 0.28 8.25 8.57
CA MET A 3 1.64 8.52 8.10
C MET A 3 2.08 7.59 6.94
N LEU A 4 1.68 6.32 6.98
CA LEU A 4 1.96 5.37 5.91
C LEU A 4 1.21 5.76 4.63
N ALA A 5 -0.02 6.26 4.74
CA ALA A 5 -0.81 6.63 3.56
C ALA A 5 -0.21 7.81 2.77
N ILE A 6 0.38 8.79 3.48
CA ILE A 6 1.04 9.96 2.89
C ILE A 6 2.51 9.71 2.48
N SER A 7 3.08 8.56 2.85
CA SER A 7 4.45 8.22 2.48
C SER A 7 4.59 8.11 0.96
N LYS A 8 5.82 8.35 0.46
CA LYS A 8 6.12 8.23 -0.97
C LYS A 8 6.13 6.75 -1.36
N PHE A 9 5.29 6.40 -2.33
CA PHE A 9 5.30 5.11 -3.02
C PHE A 9 5.51 5.34 -4.51
N ASP A 10 6.28 4.45 -5.13
CA ASP A 10 6.51 4.46 -6.56
C ASP A 10 5.25 3.98 -7.31
N ILE A 11 4.99 4.57 -8.48
CA ILE A 11 3.86 4.23 -9.36
C ILE A 11 4.35 3.49 -10.61
N PRO A 12 3.45 2.85 -11.39
CA PRO A 12 3.81 2.27 -12.68
C PRO A 12 4.67 3.19 -13.54
N GLY A 13 5.80 2.68 -14.04
CA GLY A 13 6.82 3.40 -14.79
C GLY A 13 8.03 3.83 -13.98
N GLU A 14 7.94 3.88 -12.65
CA GLU A 14 9.08 4.21 -11.77
C GLU A 14 9.90 2.97 -11.40
N SER A 15 11.20 3.15 -11.19
CA SER A 15 12.15 2.04 -11.01
C SER A 15 11.87 1.17 -9.79
N GLY A 16 11.31 1.72 -8.71
CA GLY A 16 10.96 0.94 -7.52
C GLY A 16 9.57 0.31 -7.56
N PHE A 17 8.77 0.49 -8.63
CA PHE A 17 7.48 -0.19 -8.75
C PHE A 17 7.67 -1.64 -9.26
N PRO A 18 7.35 -2.67 -8.45
CA PRO A 18 7.73 -4.06 -8.72
C PRO A 18 6.93 -4.76 -9.82
N LEU A 19 5.86 -4.12 -10.33
CA LEU A 19 4.89 -4.70 -11.27
C LEU A 19 4.85 -3.93 -12.61
N ASN A 20 5.95 -3.28 -13.00
CA ASN A 20 6.07 -2.53 -14.25
C ASN A 20 5.78 -3.35 -15.52
N SER A 21 5.96 -4.67 -15.50
CA SER A 21 5.65 -5.54 -16.64
C SER A 21 4.15 -5.83 -16.80
N VAL A 22 3.33 -5.50 -15.81
CA VAL A 22 1.89 -5.82 -15.76
C VAL A 22 1.05 -4.55 -15.90
N TYR A 23 1.51 -3.42 -15.35
CA TYR A 23 0.77 -2.16 -15.36
C TYR A 23 1.36 -1.16 -16.34
N ALA A 24 0.50 -0.46 -17.06
CA ALA A 24 0.89 0.64 -17.93
C ALA A 24 1.38 1.83 -17.09
N LYS A 25 2.45 2.47 -17.55
CA LYS A 25 2.87 3.78 -17.02
C LYS A 25 1.88 4.87 -17.43
N PRO A 26 1.71 5.94 -16.64
CA PRO A 26 0.91 7.09 -17.05
C PRO A 26 1.48 7.72 -18.34
N SER A 27 0.60 8.24 -19.19
CA SER A 27 0.94 8.79 -20.50
C SER A 27 1.42 10.24 -20.46
N SER A 28 1.11 10.96 -19.37
CA SER A 28 1.46 12.37 -19.16
C SER A 28 1.81 12.68 -17.71
N ALA A 29 2.42 13.84 -17.46
CA ALA A 29 2.69 14.31 -16.10
C ALA A 29 1.40 14.52 -15.29
N GLN A 30 0.35 15.04 -15.93
CA GLN A 30 -0.96 15.23 -15.28
C GLN A 30 -1.57 13.89 -14.85
N GLU A 31 -1.49 12.87 -15.72
CA GLU A 31 -1.99 11.52 -15.38
C GLU A 31 -1.15 10.88 -14.26
N ALA A 32 0.16 11.12 -14.25
CA ALA A 32 1.04 10.64 -13.18
C ALA A 32 0.65 11.25 -11.82
N ASP A 33 0.39 12.56 -11.78
CA ASP A 33 -0.03 13.25 -10.55
C ASP A 33 -1.42 12.77 -10.09
N LEU A 34 -2.36 12.61 -11.02
CA LEU A 34 -3.68 12.05 -10.73
C LEU A 34 -3.56 10.63 -10.16
N MET A 35 -2.72 9.77 -10.74
CA MET A 35 -2.50 8.41 -10.26
C MET A 35 -1.91 8.39 -8.84
N ARG A 36 -0.96 9.28 -8.53
CA ARG A 36 -0.41 9.40 -7.16
C ARG A 36 -1.47 9.80 -6.15
N GLN A 37 -2.28 10.81 -6.48
CA GLN A 37 -3.38 11.27 -5.62
C GLN A 37 -4.42 10.17 -5.42
N TYR A 38 -4.77 9.45 -6.48
CA TYR A 38 -5.70 8.34 -6.42
C TYR A 38 -5.19 7.20 -5.53
N PHE A 39 -3.93 6.78 -5.70
CA PHE A 39 -3.32 5.77 -4.83
C PHE A 39 -3.18 6.24 -3.38
N GLN A 40 -2.92 7.52 -3.14
CA GLN A 40 -2.93 8.08 -1.78
C GLN A 40 -4.32 7.94 -1.15
N GLN A 41 -5.39 8.28 -1.88
CA GLN A 41 -6.77 8.09 -1.40
C GLN A 41 -7.05 6.62 -1.07
N LEU A 42 -6.66 5.68 -1.95
CA LEU A 42 -6.79 4.25 -1.68
C LEU A 42 -6.05 3.82 -0.40
N ARG A 43 -4.84 4.33 -0.16
CA ARG A 43 -4.08 4.03 1.05
C ARG A 43 -4.74 4.59 2.31
N HIS A 44 -5.29 5.79 2.27
CA HIS A 44 -6.02 6.37 3.41
C HIS A 44 -7.22 5.52 3.79
N GLU A 45 -8.09 5.24 2.82
CA GLU A 45 -9.33 4.48 3.07
C GLU A 45 -9.06 3.03 3.46
N THR A 46 -8.13 2.38 2.78
CA THR A 46 -7.75 1.00 3.11
C THR A 46 -7.12 0.95 4.50
N GLY A 47 -6.22 1.87 4.82
CA GLY A 47 -5.55 1.91 6.11
C GLY A 47 -6.50 2.09 7.28
N ALA A 48 -7.50 2.97 7.14
CA ALA A 48 -8.54 3.18 8.15
C ALA A 48 -9.38 1.91 8.35
N ARG A 49 -9.93 1.35 7.27
CA ARG A 49 -10.79 0.15 7.34
C ARG A 49 -10.04 -1.09 7.85
N VAL A 50 -8.76 -1.23 7.50
CA VAL A 50 -7.94 -2.34 8.00
C VAL A 50 -7.69 -2.21 9.50
N CYS A 51 -7.44 -1.00 10.02
CA CYS A 51 -7.34 -0.78 11.47
C CYS A 51 -8.59 -1.27 12.20
N ASP A 52 -9.78 -0.91 11.72
CA ASP A 52 -11.04 -1.34 12.33
C ASP A 52 -11.17 -2.86 12.40
N LYS A 53 -10.66 -3.59 11.39
CA LYS A 53 -10.72 -5.07 11.37
C LYS A 53 -9.61 -5.72 12.20
N VAL A 54 -8.41 -5.17 12.18
CA VAL A 54 -7.24 -5.73 12.88
C VAL A 54 -7.39 -5.59 14.39
N PHE A 55 -7.94 -4.47 14.86
CA PHE A 55 -8.09 -4.15 16.28
C PHE A 55 -9.51 -4.41 16.83
N ALA A 56 -10.37 -5.10 16.07
CA ALA A 56 -11.69 -5.56 16.53
C ALA A 56 -11.57 -6.76 17.49
N THR A 57 -10.83 -6.58 18.58
CA THR A 57 -10.61 -7.55 19.66
C THR A 57 -11.07 -6.92 20.97
N GLU A 58 -11.48 -7.75 21.94
CA GLU A 58 -12.00 -7.28 23.23
C GLU A 58 -10.95 -6.50 24.04
N ASP A 59 -9.66 -6.84 23.89
CA ASP A 59 -8.55 -6.20 24.59
C ASP A 59 -7.90 -5.05 23.80
N GLY A 60 -8.43 -4.72 22.62
CA GLY A 60 -7.90 -3.68 21.74
C GLY A 60 -6.52 -4.00 21.15
N LYS A 61 -6.04 -5.25 21.25
CA LYS A 61 -4.77 -5.68 20.64
C LYS A 61 -4.97 -6.17 19.21
N PRO A 62 -3.94 -6.10 18.34
CA PRO A 62 -4.06 -6.59 16.98
C PRO A 62 -4.32 -8.11 16.92
N SER A 63 -5.30 -8.52 16.13
CA SER A 63 -5.70 -9.92 15.97
C SER A 63 -4.59 -10.78 15.35
N LYS A 64 -4.26 -11.89 16.01
CA LYS A 64 -3.26 -12.86 15.51
C LYS A 64 -3.59 -13.44 14.13
N TRP A 65 -4.87 -13.49 13.78
CA TRP A 65 -5.36 -13.99 12.49
C TRP A 65 -5.11 -13.03 11.34
N TRP A 66 -4.82 -11.76 11.63
CA TRP A 66 -4.29 -10.80 10.67
C TRP A 66 -2.76 -10.78 10.70
N LEU A 67 -2.16 -10.77 11.89
CA LEU A 67 -0.70 -10.69 12.04
C LEU A 67 0.07 -11.89 11.45
N CYS A 68 -0.56 -13.06 11.35
CA CYS A 68 0.06 -14.24 10.73
C CYS A 68 0.40 -14.04 9.24
N PHE A 69 -0.15 -13.01 8.59
CA PHE A 69 0.15 -12.65 7.20
C PHE A 69 1.27 -11.63 7.07
N ALA A 70 1.77 -11.01 8.14
CA ALA A 70 2.70 -9.86 8.07
C ALA A 70 4.01 -10.13 7.32
N LYS A 71 4.48 -11.39 7.30
CA LYS A 71 5.70 -11.80 6.56
C LYS A 71 5.43 -12.42 5.19
N ARG A 72 4.16 -12.58 4.80
CA ARG A 72 3.76 -13.19 3.52
C ARG A 72 3.64 -12.09 2.45
N LYS A 73 4.35 -12.26 1.34
CA LYS A 73 4.31 -11.33 0.22
C LYS A 73 3.39 -11.87 -0.87
N PHE A 74 2.44 -11.06 -1.33
CA PHE A 74 1.63 -11.41 -2.48
C PHE A 74 2.48 -11.36 -3.75
N MET A 75 2.45 -12.43 -4.55
CA MET A 75 3.28 -12.58 -5.78
C MET A 75 4.79 -12.41 -5.56
N ASP A 76 5.28 -12.64 -4.34
CA ASP A 76 6.67 -12.35 -3.94
C ASP A 76 7.13 -10.91 -4.23
N LYS A 77 6.18 -9.96 -4.29
CA LYS A 77 6.45 -8.52 -4.51
C LYS A 77 6.25 -7.72 -3.22
N SER A 78 6.93 -6.56 -3.15
CA SER A 78 6.73 -5.56 -2.09
C SER A 78 6.67 -4.17 -2.70
N LEU A 79 5.77 -3.34 -2.18
CA LEU A 79 5.73 -1.91 -2.47
C LEU A 79 6.69 -1.11 -1.57
N SER A 80 7.17 -1.70 -0.48
CA SER A 80 8.28 -1.15 0.31
C SER A 80 9.62 -1.54 -0.31
N GLY A 81 10.58 -0.63 -0.27
CA GLY A 81 11.96 -0.94 -0.64
C GLY A 81 12.58 -1.98 0.30
N PRO A 82 13.72 -2.61 -0.08
CA PRO A 82 14.44 -3.52 0.80
C PRO A 82 14.77 -2.86 2.15
N GLY A 83 14.35 -3.47 3.26
CA GLY A 83 14.64 -2.97 4.61
C GLY A 83 13.60 -2.02 5.21
N GLN A 84 12.46 -1.78 4.55
CA GLN A 84 11.26 -1.17 5.12
C GLN A 84 10.14 -2.18 5.34
#